data_AF-A0A969M784-F1
#
_entry.id   AF-A0A969M784-F1
#
_cell.length_a   1.000
_cell.length_b   1.000
_cell.length_c   1.000
_cell.angle_alpha   90.00
_cell.angle_beta   90.00
_cell.angle_gamma   90.00
#
_symmetry.space_group_name_H-M   'P 1'
#
loop_
_entity.id
_entity.type
_entity.pdbx_description
1 polymer ?
#
loop_
_entity_poly.entity_id
_entity_poly.type
_entity_poly.pdbx_seq_one_letter_code
_entity_poly.pdbx_strand_id
1 'polypeptide(L)'
;SVLSDSPVALATSWQKSACRRSVGRSLRHQLVNLVRSQVDLALENAARPPLSLIAQLHRQIAVPAYVELVRDCGIVAGNRVRATRLDRLRSLAQPVAATVSRWGTFGQVAHCTHTDISALAVYDFLADEGRLGEVVAPLHGYLTLAREIQWLMPFENVCWVAERPKALHVDPLDRLHCAKGPAVVYADGFSIYAWKNIEVPAWLIMDGERITLKHIDNAQNPLLRRCMIDIMTPQRFIEAGAPYSVAADEDGKLWRRSWRWDTWAAVEVVNGTAEPDGTYKHYFLQVPVTMTSPREAVAWTYGMTPDQYTIVKRT
;
A
#
# COMPACT_ATOMS: atom_id res chain seq x y z
N SER A 1 10.00 0.63 30.89
CA SER A 1 11.01 0.06 29.98
C SER A 1 10.42 -0.03 28.59
N VAL A 2 10.97 0.72 27.63
CA VAL A 2 10.56 0.66 26.23
C VAL A 2 11.62 -0.15 25.50
N LEU A 3 11.25 -1.32 24.97
CA LEU A 3 12.16 -2.25 24.29
C LEU A 3 11.38 -2.91 23.16
N SER A 4 11.68 -2.57 21.92
CA SER A 4 11.32 -3.39 20.75
C SER A 4 11.94 -2.84 19.46
N ASP A 5 12.60 -3.72 18.71
CA ASP A 5 13.37 -3.39 17.51
C ASP A 5 12.56 -3.58 16.21
N SER A 6 11.43 -4.29 16.27
CA SER A 6 10.54 -4.54 15.12
C SER A 6 9.06 -4.67 15.53
N PRO A 7 8.10 -4.56 14.58
CA PRO A 7 6.68 -4.78 14.87
C PRO A 7 6.36 -6.18 15.44
N VAL A 8 7.16 -7.20 15.11
CA VAL A 8 6.99 -8.56 15.64
C VAL A 8 7.51 -8.65 17.07
N ALA A 9 8.64 -8.04 17.40
CA ALA A 9 9.11 -7.91 18.77
C ALA A 9 8.07 -7.16 19.64
N LEU A 10 7.43 -6.13 19.07
CA LEU A 10 6.36 -5.36 19.69
C LEU A 10 5.12 -6.24 19.94
N ALA A 11 4.65 -6.97 18.94
CA ALA A 11 3.49 -7.86 19.06
C ALA A 11 3.75 -9.02 20.05
N THR A 12 4.94 -9.61 20.02
CA THR A 12 5.34 -10.70 20.93
C THR A 12 5.41 -10.20 22.37
N SER A 13 6.00 -9.03 22.59
CA SER A 13 6.08 -8.40 23.92
C SER A 13 4.69 -8.05 24.46
N TRP A 14 3.78 -7.63 23.59
CA TRP A 14 2.37 -7.40 23.91
C TRP A 14 1.60 -8.69 24.25
N GLN A 15 1.95 -9.82 23.64
CA GLN A 15 1.28 -11.11 23.88
C GLN A 15 1.67 -11.78 25.20
N LYS A 16 2.87 -11.52 25.73
CA LYS A 16 3.31 -12.10 27.01
C LYS A 16 2.35 -11.71 28.14
N SER A 17 1.70 -12.72 28.74
CA SER A 17 0.60 -12.63 29.71
C SER A 17 0.89 -11.76 30.94
N ALA A 18 2.16 -11.69 31.34
CA ALA A 18 2.65 -10.89 32.46
C ALA A 18 2.58 -9.38 32.18
N CYS A 19 2.76 -8.94 30.92
CA CYS A 19 2.67 -7.53 30.55
C CYS A 19 1.22 -7.06 30.47
N ARG A 20 0.30 -7.87 29.93
CA ARG A 20 -1.08 -7.43 29.71
C ARG A 20 -1.66 -6.88 30.99
N ARG A 21 -1.77 -7.66 32.07
CA ARG A 21 -2.49 -7.26 33.31
C ARG A 21 -2.10 -5.91 33.92
N SER A 22 -0.92 -5.36 33.63
CA SER A 22 -0.40 -4.10 34.19
C SER A 22 -0.29 -2.91 33.23
N VAL A 23 -0.57 -3.00 31.92
CA VAL A 23 -0.28 -1.87 30.99
C VAL A 23 -1.30 -0.72 30.99
N GLY A 24 -2.53 -0.93 31.50
CA GLY A 24 -3.62 0.06 31.51
C GLY A 24 -4.37 0.19 30.17
N ARG A 25 -5.13 1.29 29.98
CA ARG A 25 -5.90 1.55 28.75
C ARG A 25 -5.01 2.06 27.61
N SER A 26 -5.44 1.85 26.36
CA SER A 26 -4.71 2.39 25.20
C SER A 26 -4.81 3.91 25.16
N LEU A 27 -3.67 4.57 24.91
CA LEU A 27 -3.57 6.02 24.77
C LEU A 27 -3.49 6.47 23.30
N ARG A 28 -3.63 5.55 22.33
CA ARG A 28 -3.49 5.88 20.91
C ARG A 28 -4.45 6.98 20.47
N HIS A 29 -5.68 6.97 21.00
CA HIS A 29 -6.62 8.04 20.69
C HIS A 29 -6.09 9.41 21.13
N GLN A 30 -5.57 9.54 22.35
CA GLN A 30 -5.07 10.81 22.88
C GLN A 30 -3.77 11.25 22.20
N LEU A 31 -2.83 10.34 21.97
CA LEU A 31 -1.50 10.66 21.46
C LEU A 31 -1.44 10.80 19.93
N VAL A 32 -2.40 10.21 19.21
CA VAL A 32 -2.38 10.21 17.73
C VAL A 32 -3.65 10.84 17.19
N ASN A 33 -4.81 10.25 17.47
CA ASN A 33 -6.04 10.65 16.79
C ASN A 33 -6.51 12.06 17.21
N LEU A 34 -6.40 12.39 18.50
CA LEU A 34 -6.79 13.69 19.05
C LEU A 34 -5.86 14.79 18.55
N VAL A 35 -4.54 14.59 18.60
CA VAL A 35 -3.56 15.55 18.06
C VAL A 35 -3.86 15.82 16.59
N ARG A 36 -4.07 14.78 15.78
CA ARG A 36 -4.44 14.94 14.37
C ARG A 36 -5.73 15.73 14.19
N SER A 37 -6.78 15.37 14.92
CA SER A 37 -8.06 16.07 14.85
C SER A 37 -7.95 17.53 15.28
N GLN A 38 -7.10 17.85 16.25
CA GLN A 38 -6.85 19.21 16.70
C GLN A 38 -6.08 20.01 15.65
N VAL A 39 -5.11 19.40 14.97
CA VAL A 39 -4.38 20.03 13.86
C VAL A 39 -5.32 20.27 12.68
N ASP A 40 -6.12 19.28 12.31
CA ASP A 40 -7.11 19.39 11.23
C ASP A 40 -8.13 20.51 11.55
N LEU A 41 -8.61 20.60 12.80
CA LEU A 41 -9.49 21.68 13.24
C LEU A 41 -8.79 23.04 13.29
N ALA A 42 -7.54 23.11 13.72
CA ALA A 42 -6.73 24.33 13.70
C ALA A 42 -6.49 24.81 12.27
N LEU A 43 -6.29 23.89 11.33
CA LEU A 43 -6.22 24.14 9.90
C LEU A 43 -7.52 24.72 9.34
N GLU A 44 -8.66 24.08 9.64
CA GLU A 44 -9.97 24.59 9.26
C GLU A 44 -10.22 25.99 9.84
N ASN A 45 -9.87 26.20 11.11
CA ASN A 45 -10.01 27.50 11.77
C ASN A 45 -9.03 28.54 11.24
N ALA A 46 -7.79 28.19 10.89
CA ALA A 46 -6.81 29.09 10.27
C ALA A 46 -7.17 29.42 8.82
N ALA A 47 -7.95 28.55 8.15
CA ALA A 47 -8.55 28.80 6.83
C ALA A 47 -9.85 29.62 6.90
N ARG A 48 -10.46 29.75 8.09
CA ARG A 48 -11.71 30.48 8.33
C ARG A 48 -11.60 32.01 8.22
N PRO A 49 -10.62 32.71 8.85
CA PRO A 49 -10.41 34.14 8.64
C PRO A 49 -10.03 34.51 7.20
N PRO A 50 -9.22 33.70 6.47
CA PRO A 50 -9.06 33.86 5.03
C PRO A 50 -10.39 33.80 4.30
N LEU A 51 -11.35 32.94 4.64
CA LEU A 51 -12.62 32.89 3.92
C LEU A 51 -13.51 34.12 4.14
N SER A 52 -13.54 34.70 5.35
CA SER A 52 -14.30 35.94 5.60
C SER A 52 -13.63 37.17 4.97
N LEU A 53 -12.29 37.25 5.02
CA LEU A 53 -11.52 38.34 4.41
C LEU A 53 -11.44 38.21 2.89
N ILE A 54 -11.27 37.00 2.35
CA ILE A 54 -11.33 36.68 0.92
C ILE A 54 -12.74 36.92 0.41
N ALA A 55 -13.83 36.59 1.12
CA ALA A 55 -15.18 36.98 0.68
C ALA A 55 -15.41 38.51 0.64
N GLN A 56 -14.71 39.27 1.48
CA GLN A 56 -14.66 40.74 1.42
C GLN A 56 -13.79 41.24 0.24
N LEU A 57 -12.64 40.61 -0.02
CA LEU A 57 -11.69 40.98 -1.07
C LEU A 57 -12.05 40.45 -2.48
N HIS A 58 -12.82 39.36 -2.59
CA HIS A 58 -13.33 38.77 -3.85
C HIS A 58 -14.32 39.70 -4.56
N ARG A 59 -14.89 40.69 -3.85
CA ARG A 59 -15.64 41.77 -4.46
C ARG A 59 -14.75 42.74 -5.25
N GLN A 60 -13.43 42.67 -5.12
CA GLN A 60 -12.50 43.62 -5.74
C GLN A 60 -11.43 42.98 -6.64
N ILE A 61 -10.96 41.74 -6.41
CA ILE A 61 -9.89 41.14 -7.25
C ILE A 61 -10.10 39.63 -7.41
N ALA A 62 -10.06 39.13 -8.65
CA ALA A 62 -10.22 37.72 -9.00
C ALA A 62 -8.88 36.98 -9.00
N VAL A 63 -8.65 36.06 -8.05
CA VAL A 63 -7.59 35.02 -8.17
C VAL A 63 -8.07 33.67 -7.58
N PRO A 64 -8.56 32.73 -8.41
CA PRO A 64 -9.01 31.40 -7.96
C PRO A 64 -7.92 30.32 -7.82
N ALA A 65 -6.78 30.42 -8.52
CA ALA A 65 -5.96 29.24 -8.81
C ALA A 65 -5.01 28.74 -7.69
N TYR A 66 -4.55 29.60 -6.77
CA TYR A 66 -3.54 29.21 -5.76
C TYR A 66 -4.17 28.55 -4.51
N VAL A 67 -5.39 28.97 -4.14
CA VAL A 67 -6.09 28.48 -2.95
C VAL A 67 -6.74 27.12 -3.18
N GLU A 68 -7.20 26.83 -4.41
CA GLU A 68 -7.66 25.48 -4.80
C GLU A 68 -6.49 24.48 -4.76
N LEU A 69 -5.32 24.83 -5.29
CA LEU A 69 -4.14 23.95 -5.32
C LEU A 69 -3.71 23.49 -3.91
N VAL A 70 -3.61 24.41 -2.95
CA VAL A 70 -3.16 24.08 -1.58
C VAL A 70 -4.22 23.29 -0.80
N ARG A 71 -5.51 23.62 -0.99
CA ARG A 71 -6.63 22.91 -0.36
C ARG A 71 -6.76 21.48 -0.91
N ASP A 72 -6.65 21.31 -2.21
CA ASP A 72 -6.81 20.02 -2.87
C ASP A 72 -5.60 19.12 -2.63
N CYS A 73 -4.36 19.66 -2.66
CA CYS A 73 -3.17 18.86 -2.39
C CYS A 73 -3.09 18.37 -0.93
N GLY A 74 -3.45 19.20 0.05
CA GLY A 74 -3.33 18.83 1.48
C GLY A 74 -4.38 17.80 1.94
N ILE A 75 -5.65 18.00 1.54
CA ILE A 75 -6.78 17.18 2.02
C ILE A 75 -6.89 15.87 1.22
N VAL A 76 -6.65 15.90 -0.10
CA VAL A 76 -6.78 14.71 -0.95
C VAL A 76 -5.61 13.76 -0.74
N ALA A 77 -4.36 14.25 -0.63
CA ALA A 77 -3.20 13.40 -0.38
C ALA A 77 -3.27 12.70 0.99
N GLY A 78 -3.70 13.41 2.04
CA GLY A 78 -3.86 12.86 3.39
C GLY A 78 -4.92 11.77 3.47
N ASN A 79 -6.05 11.93 2.77
CA ASN A 79 -7.17 10.98 2.83
C ASN A 79 -6.98 9.74 1.94
N ARG A 80 -6.36 9.87 0.75
CA ARG A 80 -6.13 8.75 -0.18
C ARG A 80 -5.09 7.75 0.34
N VAL A 81 -4.06 8.24 1.03
CA VAL A 81 -3.01 7.40 1.64
C VAL A 81 -3.54 6.67 2.88
N ARG A 82 -4.40 7.31 3.67
CA ARG A 82 -4.93 6.77 4.94
C ARG A 82 -5.90 5.61 4.74
N ALA A 83 -6.86 5.70 3.82
CA ALA A 83 -7.85 4.66 3.57
C ALA A 83 -7.23 3.39 2.95
N THR A 84 -6.36 3.57 1.95
CA THR A 84 -5.74 2.46 1.20
C THR A 84 -4.73 1.65 2.04
N ARG A 85 -4.07 2.27 3.02
CA ARG A 85 -3.13 1.59 3.93
C ARG A 85 -3.82 0.92 5.13
N LEU A 86 -4.92 1.47 5.64
CA LEU A 86 -5.67 0.88 6.78
C LEU A 86 -6.28 -0.49 6.43
N ASP A 87 -6.81 -0.66 5.22
CA ASP A 87 -7.40 -1.95 4.80
C ASP A 87 -6.35 -3.05 4.59
N ARG A 88 -5.13 -2.69 4.17
CA ARG A 88 -4.02 -3.65 4.03
C ARG A 88 -3.36 -4.02 5.36
N LEU A 89 -3.32 -3.11 6.33
CA LEU A 89 -2.87 -3.42 7.69
C LEU A 89 -3.89 -4.28 8.45
N ARG A 90 -5.19 -4.09 8.19
CA ARG A 90 -6.25 -4.98 8.70
C ARG A 90 -6.06 -6.43 8.21
N SER A 91 -5.63 -6.64 6.96
CA SER A 91 -5.38 -7.99 6.44
C SER A 91 -4.12 -8.65 7.00
N LEU A 92 -3.08 -7.87 7.34
CA LEU A 92 -1.90 -8.38 8.07
C LEU A 92 -2.19 -8.78 9.52
N ALA A 93 -3.29 -8.29 10.10
CA ALA A 93 -3.73 -8.60 11.46
C ALA A 93 -4.80 -9.72 11.56
N GLN A 94 -5.26 -10.27 10.43
CA GLN A 94 -6.43 -11.17 10.39
C GLN A 94 -6.30 -12.52 11.10
N PRO A 95 -5.12 -13.16 11.29
CA PRO A 95 -5.07 -14.40 12.06
C PRO A 95 -5.22 -14.20 13.58
N VAL A 96 -5.24 -12.97 14.09
CA VAL A 96 -5.22 -12.68 15.55
C VAL A 96 -6.63 -12.38 16.10
N ALA A 97 -7.67 -12.54 15.29
CA ALA A 97 -9.04 -12.07 15.58
C ALA A 97 -9.87 -12.95 16.55
N ALA A 98 -9.34 -14.03 17.12
CA ALA A 98 -10.15 -14.95 17.92
C ALA A 98 -10.15 -14.68 19.45
N THR A 99 -9.78 -13.48 19.91
CA THR A 99 -10.02 -13.11 21.32
C THR A 99 -10.26 -11.62 21.48
N VAL A 100 -11.52 -11.22 21.29
CA VAL A 100 -12.02 -9.89 21.65
C VAL A 100 -11.83 -9.72 23.16
N SER A 101 -10.89 -8.86 23.54
CA SER A 101 -10.62 -8.52 24.93
C SER A 101 -10.74 -6.99 25.07
N ARG A 102 -10.90 -6.47 26.31
CA ARG A 102 -10.93 -5.03 26.68
C ARG A 102 -9.78 -4.14 26.15
N TRP A 103 -8.90 -4.69 25.32
CA TRP A 103 -7.58 -4.22 24.93
C TRP A 103 -7.49 -3.88 23.44
N GLY A 104 -8.53 -4.19 22.64
CA GLY A 104 -8.56 -3.97 21.19
C GLY A 104 -7.69 -4.93 20.37
N THR A 105 -7.84 -4.90 19.05
CA THR A 105 -6.95 -5.58 18.10
C THR A 105 -5.66 -4.79 17.88
N PHE A 106 -4.60 -5.41 17.39
CA PHE A 106 -3.32 -4.73 17.09
C PHE A 106 -3.53 -3.44 16.27
N GLY A 107 -4.32 -3.48 15.20
CA GLY A 107 -4.61 -2.31 14.37
C GLY A 107 -5.44 -1.21 15.06
N GLN A 108 -6.11 -1.51 16.18
CA GLN A 108 -6.82 -0.51 16.97
C GLN A 108 -5.90 0.23 17.94
N VAL A 109 -4.84 -0.41 18.44
CA VAL A 109 -3.95 0.14 19.47
C VAL A 109 -2.57 0.55 18.96
N ALA A 110 -2.11 -0.01 17.85
CA ALA A 110 -0.87 0.35 17.19
C ALA A 110 -1.08 1.48 16.16
N HIS A 111 -0.06 2.30 15.98
CA HIS A 111 -0.02 3.36 14.98
C HIS A 111 1.30 3.33 14.23
N CYS A 112 1.23 3.52 12.91
CA CYS A 112 2.41 3.60 12.05
C CYS A 112 2.60 5.06 11.61
N THR A 113 3.66 5.70 12.07
CA THR A 113 3.95 7.11 11.77
C THR A 113 4.21 7.33 10.28
N HIS A 114 4.72 6.31 9.57
CA HIS A 114 4.97 6.33 8.13
C HIS A 114 3.68 6.49 7.29
N THR A 115 2.49 6.17 7.83
CA THR A 115 1.23 6.43 7.13
C THR A 115 0.88 7.91 7.06
N ASP A 116 1.52 8.72 7.89
CA ASP A 116 1.20 10.13 8.05
C ASP A 116 2.29 11.05 7.49
N ILE A 117 3.41 10.53 6.96
CA ILE A 117 4.56 11.34 6.50
C ILE A 117 4.16 12.53 5.62
N SER A 118 3.25 12.32 4.65
CA SER A 118 2.80 13.40 3.76
C SER A 118 2.01 14.48 4.50
N ALA A 119 1.23 14.12 5.53
CA ALA A 119 0.50 15.08 6.35
C ALA A 119 1.42 15.75 7.39
N LEU A 120 2.38 15.00 7.93
CA LEU A 120 3.34 15.48 8.93
C LEU A 120 4.23 16.60 8.39
N ALA A 121 4.69 16.51 7.13
CA ALA A 121 5.46 17.59 6.51
C ALA A 121 4.66 18.91 6.42
N VAL A 122 3.36 18.81 6.12
CA VAL A 122 2.45 19.97 6.10
C VAL A 122 2.26 20.52 7.51
N TYR A 123 2.08 19.65 8.50
CA TYR A 123 1.91 20.05 9.89
C TYR A 123 3.14 20.75 10.47
N ASP A 124 4.35 20.23 10.17
CA ASP A 124 5.64 20.79 10.57
C ASP A 124 5.81 22.23 10.02
N PHE A 125 5.59 22.41 8.72
CA PHE A 125 5.62 23.72 8.07
C PHE A 125 4.64 24.72 8.70
N LEU A 126 3.41 24.30 8.99
CA LEU A 126 2.39 25.18 9.57
C LEU A 126 2.65 25.52 11.04
N ALA A 127 3.33 24.64 11.77
CA ALA A 127 3.79 24.91 13.11
C ALA A 127 4.87 26.01 13.08
N ASP A 128 5.82 25.93 12.15
CA ASP A 128 6.88 26.93 11.95
C ASP A 128 6.31 28.31 11.58
N GLU A 129 5.26 28.34 10.75
CA GLU A 129 4.54 29.57 10.39
C GLU A 129 3.65 30.12 11.54
N GLY A 130 3.64 29.49 12.71
CA GLY A 130 2.89 29.93 13.88
C GLY A 130 1.36 29.80 13.74
N ARG A 131 0.87 29.02 12.76
CA ARG A 131 -0.56 28.95 12.40
C ARG A 131 -1.37 27.95 13.22
N LEU A 132 -0.72 27.19 14.10
CA LEU A 132 -1.35 26.09 14.85
C LEU A 132 -1.54 26.36 16.35
N GLY A 133 -1.14 27.55 16.84
CA GLY A 133 -1.42 28.00 18.21
C GLY A 133 -1.04 26.97 19.29
N GLU A 134 -2.00 26.66 20.18
CA GLU A 134 -1.82 25.71 21.29
C GLU A 134 -1.55 24.27 20.83
N VAL A 135 -1.86 23.93 19.58
CA VAL A 135 -1.66 22.57 19.04
C VAL A 135 -0.19 22.31 18.66
N VAL A 136 0.65 23.35 18.58
CA VAL A 136 2.08 23.23 18.22
C VAL A 136 2.82 22.29 19.18
N ALA A 137 2.63 22.44 20.49
CA ALA A 137 3.33 21.63 21.48
C ALA A 137 3.02 20.12 21.37
N PRO A 138 1.74 19.67 21.37
CA PRO A 138 1.42 18.25 21.18
C PRO A 138 1.79 17.73 19.78
N LEU A 139 1.70 18.58 18.74
CA LEU A 139 2.14 18.23 17.40
C LEU A 139 3.66 18.02 17.34
N HIS A 140 4.46 18.86 18.00
CA HIS A 140 5.92 18.72 18.02
C HIS A 140 6.35 17.41 18.68
N GLY A 141 5.68 17.02 19.77
CA GLY A 141 5.88 15.71 20.39
C GLY A 141 5.56 14.56 19.43
N TYR A 142 4.44 14.67 18.69
CA TYR A 142 4.07 13.68 17.67
C TYR A 142 5.05 13.63 16.49
N LEU A 143 5.54 14.78 16.01
CA LEU A 143 6.54 14.89 14.95
C LEU A 143 7.88 14.28 15.36
N THR A 144 8.31 14.52 16.60
CA THR A 144 9.53 13.93 17.16
C THR A 144 9.44 12.40 17.15
N LEU A 145 8.32 11.85 17.64
CA LEU A 145 8.07 10.41 17.54
C LEU A 145 8.07 9.93 16.09
N ALA A 146 7.40 10.64 15.18
CA ALA A 146 7.34 10.23 13.78
C ALA A 146 8.68 10.28 13.04
N ARG A 147 9.65 11.06 13.52
CA ARG A 147 11.03 11.10 12.99
C ARG A 147 11.84 9.89 13.48
N GLU A 148 11.71 9.52 14.74
CA GLU A 148 12.55 8.48 15.36
C GLU A 148 11.99 7.06 15.27
N ILE A 149 10.67 6.88 15.30
CA ILE A 149 10.02 5.57 15.35
C ILE A 149 9.04 5.36 14.18
N GLN A 150 8.93 4.12 13.70
CA GLN A 150 7.96 3.78 12.67
C GLN A 150 6.63 3.33 13.27
N TRP A 151 6.67 2.60 14.38
CA TRP A 151 5.46 2.13 15.05
C TRP A 151 5.44 2.54 16.51
N LEU A 152 4.25 2.88 17.02
CA LEU A 152 4.00 2.99 18.45
C LEU A 152 2.71 2.28 18.83
N MET A 153 2.67 1.78 20.05
CA MET A 153 1.50 1.17 20.66
C MET A 153 1.43 1.63 22.13
N PRO A 154 0.84 2.81 22.37
CA PRO A 154 0.89 3.44 23.67
C PRO A 154 -0.26 3.00 24.60
N PHE A 155 0.07 2.74 25.86
CA PHE A 155 -0.85 2.50 26.98
C PHE A 155 -0.41 3.31 28.21
N GLU A 156 -1.26 3.37 29.24
CA GLU A 156 -1.03 4.18 30.45
C GLU A 156 0.31 3.89 31.14
N ASN A 157 0.66 2.62 31.29
CA ASN A 157 1.84 2.21 32.07
C ASN A 157 2.99 1.72 31.20
N VAL A 158 2.74 1.45 29.91
CA VAL A 158 3.72 0.93 28.96
C VAL A 158 3.46 1.51 27.58
N CYS A 159 4.52 1.98 26.92
CA CYS A 159 4.49 2.27 25.50
C CYS A 159 5.46 1.32 24.80
N TRP A 160 4.97 0.56 23.82
CA TRP A 160 5.86 -0.15 22.93
C TRP A 160 6.08 0.69 21.68
N VAL A 161 7.31 0.72 21.20
CA VAL A 161 7.68 1.39 19.96
C VAL A 161 8.49 0.42 19.10
N ALA A 162 8.50 0.63 17.79
CA ALA A 162 9.45 -0.01 16.91
C ALA A 162 10.20 1.06 16.13
N GLU A 163 11.51 0.91 16.05
CA GLU A 163 12.40 1.75 15.26
C GLU A 163 12.02 1.74 13.76
N ARG A 164 12.64 2.65 13.01
CA ARG A 164 12.53 2.64 11.55
C ARG A 164 13.24 1.42 10.97
N PRO A 165 12.74 0.87 9.84
CA PRO A 165 13.42 -0.22 9.18
C PRO A 165 14.73 0.30 8.59
N LYS A 166 15.80 -0.49 8.67
CA LYS A 166 17.11 -0.22 8.06
C LYS A 166 17.03 -0.17 6.54
N ALA A 167 16.10 -0.91 5.94
CA ALA A 167 15.83 -0.88 4.52
C ALA A 167 14.34 -0.99 4.25
N LEU A 168 13.86 -0.23 3.26
CA LEU A 168 12.51 -0.29 2.73
C LEU A 168 12.58 -0.15 1.21
N HIS A 169 12.11 -1.18 0.52
CA HIS A 169 12.15 -1.27 -0.94
C HIS A 169 10.73 -1.21 -1.51
N VAL A 170 10.57 -0.38 -2.53
CA VAL A 170 9.33 -0.21 -3.28
C VAL A 170 9.60 -0.31 -4.77
N ASP A 171 8.57 -0.66 -5.53
CA ASP A 171 8.60 -0.56 -6.98
C ASP A 171 8.28 0.88 -7.47
N PRO A 172 8.37 1.18 -8.78
CA PRO A 172 8.09 2.51 -9.31
C PRO A 172 6.66 3.04 -9.10
N LEU A 173 5.74 2.20 -8.60
CA LEU A 173 4.38 2.59 -8.24
C LEU A 173 4.21 2.75 -6.72
N ASP A 174 5.31 2.93 -5.99
CA ASP A 174 5.38 3.04 -4.52
C ASP A 174 4.77 1.85 -3.78
N ARG A 175 4.82 0.66 -4.39
CA ARG A 175 4.33 -0.57 -3.79
C ARG A 175 5.46 -1.29 -3.10
N LEU A 176 5.25 -1.75 -1.86
CA LEU A 176 6.23 -2.57 -1.13
C LEU A 176 6.61 -3.79 -1.96
N HIS A 177 7.87 -3.86 -2.38
CA HIS A 177 8.34 -4.84 -3.34
C HIS A 177 9.86 -4.92 -3.35
N CYS A 178 10.40 -6.14 -3.38
CA CYS A 178 11.80 -6.39 -3.70
C CYS A 178 11.94 -7.76 -4.38
N ALA A 179 12.46 -7.79 -5.60
CA ALA A 179 12.65 -9.03 -6.35
C ALA A 179 13.96 -9.76 -6.00
N LYS A 180 14.86 -9.14 -5.22
CA LYS A 180 16.20 -9.67 -4.93
C LYS A 180 16.43 -10.00 -3.44
N GLY A 181 15.41 -9.81 -2.60
CA GLY A 181 15.56 -9.94 -1.16
C GLY A 181 14.34 -9.43 -0.39
N PRO A 182 14.46 -9.17 0.92
CA PRO A 182 13.39 -8.62 1.72
C PRO A 182 13.02 -7.21 1.24
N ALA A 183 11.73 -6.88 1.30
CA ALA A 183 11.23 -5.54 1.03
C ALA A 183 11.33 -4.62 2.24
N VAL A 184 11.36 -5.17 3.46
CA VAL A 184 11.62 -4.42 4.70
C VAL A 184 12.62 -5.19 5.55
N VAL A 185 13.60 -4.49 6.13
CA VAL A 185 14.57 -5.07 7.08
C VAL A 185 14.63 -4.20 8.33
N TYR A 186 14.47 -4.81 9.50
CA TYR A 186 14.59 -4.16 10.81
C TYR A 186 15.95 -4.43 11.46
N ALA A 187 16.25 -3.67 12.53
CA ALA A 187 17.55 -3.73 13.17
C ALA A 187 17.87 -5.07 13.82
N ASP A 188 16.85 -5.77 14.32
CA ASP A 188 16.88 -7.11 14.92
C ASP A 188 16.93 -8.26 13.89
N GLY A 189 16.98 -7.92 12.59
CA GLY A 189 16.96 -8.89 11.51
C GLY A 189 15.55 -9.35 11.09
N PHE A 190 14.49 -8.92 11.78
CA PHE A 190 13.14 -9.17 11.31
C PHE A 190 12.95 -8.57 9.91
N SER A 191 12.42 -9.36 8.99
CA SER A 191 12.35 -9.00 7.58
C SER A 191 11.02 -9.37 6.98
N ILE A 192 10.50 -8.50 6.11
CA ILE A 192 9.25 -8.72 5.38
C ILE A 192 9.61 -8.85 3.90
N TYR A 193 9.17 -9.94 3.28
CA TYR A 193 9.29 -10.14 1.84
C TYR A 193 7.96 -9.78 1.20
N ALA A 194 8.02 -8.97 0.15
CA ALA A 194 6.81 -8.52 -0.52
C ALA A 194 7.00 -8.46 -2.03
N TRP A 195 5.93 -8.77 -2.74
CA TRP A 195 5.82 -8.68 -4.18
C TRP A 195 4.63 -7.80 -4.55
N LYS A 196 4.88 -6.57 -5.02
CA LYS A 196 3.84 -5.64 -5.49
C LYS A 196 2.73 -5.41 -4.43
N ASN A 197 3.14 -5.10 -3.20
CA ASN A 197 2.32 -4.93 -1.98
C ASN A 197 1.69 -6.21 -1.39
N ILE A 198 1.99 -7.38 -1.92
CA ILE A 198 1.55 -8.65 -1.33
C ILE A 198 2.71 -9.22 -0.52
N GLU A 199 2.51 -9.44 0.78
CA GLU A 199 3.49 -10.18 1.59
C GLU A 199 3.57 -11.63 1.09
N VAL A 200 4.79 -12.10 0.90
CA VAL A 200 5.09 -13.42 0.36
C VAL A 200 6.09 -14.15 1.26
N PRO A 201 6.07 -15.48 1.32
CA PRO A 201 7.14 -16.24 1.95
C PRO A 201 8.49 -15.93 1.31
N ALA A 202 9.56 -15.88 2.12
CA ALA A 202 10.91 -15.57 1.65
C ALA A 202 11.37 -16.43 0.48
N TRP A 203 11.05 -17.74 0.49
CA TRP A 203 11.44 -18.68 -0.56
C TRP A 203 10.88 -18.31 -1.94
N LEU A 204 9.75 -17.59 -2.03
CA LEU A 204 9.24 -17.13 -3.33
C LEU A 204 10.18 -16.10 -3.97
N ILE A 205 10.88 -15.30 -3.18
CA ILE A 205 11.84 -14.31 -3.69
C ILE A 205 13.22 -14.93 -3.83
N MET A 206 13.67 -15.66 -2.80
CA MET A 206 15.02 -16.19 -2.74
C MET A 206 15.23 -17.41 -3.65
N ASP A 207 14.18 -18.22 -3.85
CA ASP A 207 14.20 -19.47 -4.61
C ASP A 207 13.05 -19.52 -5.65
N GLY A 208 12.67 -18.37 -6.23
CA GLY A 208 11.52 -18.25 -7.13
C GLY A 208 11.57 -19.19 -8.35
N GLU A 209 12.77 -19.58 -8.78
CA GLU A 209 12.98 -20.56 -9.84
C GLU A 209 12.42 -21.96 -9.54
N ARG A 210 12.25 -22.31 -8.25
CA ARG A 210 11.72 -23.60 -7.78
C ARG A 210 10.20 -23.63 -7.69
N ILE A 211 9.51 -22.55 -8.08
CA ILE A 211 8.05 -22.52 -8.13
C ILE A 211 7.58 -23.57 -9.15
N THR A 212 6.59 -24.38 -8.75
CA THR A 212 6.02 -25.44 -9.57
C THR A 212 4.51 -25.24 -9.70
N LEU A 213 3.89 -25.90 -10.67
CA LEU A 213 2.43 -25.90 -10.79
C LEU A 213 1.74 -26.40 -9.53
N LYS A 214 2.31 -27.42 -8.87
CA LYS A 214 1.81 -27.94 -7.60
C LYS A 214 1.82 -26.88 -6.49
N HIS A 215 2.85 -26.03 -6.42
CA HIS A 215 2.88 -24.91 -5.48
C HIS A 215 1.73 -23.93 -5.76
N ILE A 216 1.50 -23.59 -7.03
CA ILE A 216 0.42 -22.70 -7.46
C ILE A 216 -0.95 -23.28 -7.12
N ASP A 217 -1.18 -24.55 -7.46
CA ASP A 217 -2.48 -25.21 -7.26
C ASP A 217 -2.85 -25.37 -5.79
N ASN A 218 -1.86 -25.59 -4.93
CA ASN A 218 -2.06 -25.74 -3.50
C ASN A 218 -2.23 -24.41 -2.75
N ALA A 219 -1.88 -23.28 -3.36
CA ALA A 219 -2.04 -21.99 -2.70
C ALA A 219 -3.53 -21.61 -2.58
N GLN A 220 -4.01 -21.54 -1.34
CA GLN A 220 -5.39 -21.16 -1.07
C GLN A 220 -5.67 -19.70 -1.44
N ASN A 221 -4.72 -18.80 -1.17
CA ASN A 221 -4.87 -17.38 -1.46
C ASN A 221 -4.70 -17.10 -2.98
N PRO A 222 -5.75 -16.57 -3.65
CA PRO A 222 -5.70 -16.12 -5.04
C PRO A 222 -4.52 -15.17 -5.32
N LEU A 223 -4.24 -14.20 -4.44
CA LEU A 223 -3.18 -13.21 -4.62
C LEU A 223 -1.79 -13.86 -4.61
N LEU A 224 -1.59 -14.87 -3.77
CA LEU A 224 -0.33 -15.62 -3.71
C LEU A 224 -0.10 -16.42 -5.00
N ARG A 225 -1.16 -16.97 -5.61
CA ARG A 225 -1.06 -17.60 -6.94
C ARG A 225 -0.58 -16.63 -8.00
N ARG A 226 -1.10 -15.39 -8.02
CA ARG A 226 -0.65 -14.37 -8.99
C ARG A 226 0.81 -14.02 -8.76
N CYS A 227 1.23 -13.86 -7.50
CA CYS A 227 2.62 -13.59 -7.18
C CYS A 227 3.52 -14.72 -7.68
N MET A 228 3.14 -15.98 -7.45
CA MET A 228 3.92 -17.13 -7.94
C MET A 228 4.00 -17.19 -9.46
N ILE A 229 2.89 -16.95 -10.17
CA ILE A 229 2.85 -16.92 -11.64
C ILE A 229 3.74 -15.79 -12.18
N ASP A 230 3.68 -14.61 -11.56
CA ASP A 230 4.46 -13.43 -11.96
C ASP A 230 5.96 -13.63 -11.69
N ILE A 231 6.32 -14.15 -10.51
CA ILE A 231 7.70 -14.48 -10.13
C ILE A 231 8.29 -15.56 -11.04
N MET A 232 7.56 -16.66 -11.29
CA MET A 232 8.04 -17.71 -12.19
C MET A 232 7.95 -17.33 -13.67
N THR A 233 7.38 -16.16 -13.96
CA THR A 233 6.94 -15.67 -15.28
C THR A 233 5.69 -16.37 -15.84
N PRO A 234 4.74 -15.62 -16.42
CA PRO A 234 3.60 -16.21 -17.13
C PRO A 234 4.00 -17.13 -18.29
N GLN A 235 5.14 -16.87 -18.94
CA GLN A 235 5.66 -17.71 -20.02
C GLN A 235 5.95 -19.14 -19.52
N ARG A 236 6.78 -19.31 -18.49
CA ARG A 236 7.08 -20.63 -17.92
C ARG A 236 5.83 -21.31 -17.37
N PHE A 237 4.88 -20.53 -16.85
CA PHE A 237 3.60 -21.06 -16.40
C PHE A 237 2.77 -21.66 -17.54
N ILE A 238 2.76 -21.00 -18.70
CA ILE A 238 2.10 -21.49 -19.92
C ILE A 238 2.84 -22.70 -20.50
N GLU A 239 4.16 -22.65 -20.61
CA GLU A 239 5.00 -23.75 -21.12
C GLU A 239 4.88 -25.03 -20.27
N ALA A 240 4.63 -24.89 -18.96
CA ALA A 240 4.34 -26.01 -18.07
C ALA A 240 2.96 -26.67 -18.34
N GLY A 241 2.17 -26.15 -19.28
CA GLY A 241 0.88 -26.72 -19.70
C GLY A 241 -0.28 -26.47 -18.74
N ALA A 242 -0.14 -25.49 -17.83
CA ALA A 242 -1.15 -25.24 -16.78
C ALA A 242 -2.38 -24.46 -17.27
N PRO A 243 -2.23 -23.31 -17.96
CA PRO A 243 -3.31 -22.61 -18.63
C PRO A 243 -3.66 -23.24 -19.97
N TYR A 244 -4.94 -23.14 -20.37
CA TYR A 244 -5.39 -23.49 -21.70
C TYR A 244 -5.62 -22.23 -22.56
N SER A 245 -5.45 -22.37 -23.87
CA SER A 245 -5.74 -21.31 -24.83
C SER A 245 -7.26 -21.18 -25.00
N VAL A 246 -7.79 -19.98 -24.77
CA VAL A 246 -9.22 -19.65 -24.96
C VAL A 246 -9.50 -19.28 -26.41
N ALA A 247 -8.67 -18.39 -26.96
CA ALA A 247 -8.80 -17.86 -28.31
C ALA A 247 -7.46 -17.32 -28.80
N ALA A 248 -7.28 -17.21 -30.12
CA ALA A 248 -6.14 -16.58 -30.75
C ALA A 248 -6.62 -15.82 -32.00
N ASP A 249 -6.05 -14.64 -32.24
CA ASP A 249 -6.31 -13.80 -33.41
C ASP A 249 -5.02 -13.04 -33.78
N GLU A 250 -5.12 -12.07 -34.69
CA GLU A 250 -3.99 -11.24 -35.13
C GLU A 250 -3.45 -10.29 -34.04
N ASP A 251 -4.18 -10.08 -32.94
CA ASP A 251 -3.81 -9.20 -31.83
C ASP A 251 -3.17 -9.98 -30.67
N GLY A 252 -3.26 -11.32 -30.66
CA GLY A 252 -2.52 -12.15 -29.72
C GLY A 252 -3.19 -13.48 -29.38
N LYS A 253 -2.86 -14.01 -28.19
CA LYS A 253 -3.42 -15.27 -27.68
C LYS A 253 -3.93 -15.11 -26.26
N LEU A 254 -5.18 -15.48 -26.04
CA LEU A 254 -5.83 -15.38 -24.73
C LEU A 254 -5.71 -16.71 -23.99
N TRP A 255 -5.15 -16.66 -22.79
CA TRP A 255 -4.91 -17.80 -21.93
C TRP A 255 -5.80 -17.75 -20.70
N ARG A 256 -6.22 -18.92 -20.19
CA ARG A 256 -7.02 -19.02 -18.97
C ARG A 256 -6.63 -20.23 -18.14
N ARG A 257 -6.73 -20.08 -16.82
CA ARG A 257 -6.67 -21.19 -15.87
C ARG A 257 -7.69 -20.97 -14.77
N SER A 258 -8.49 -21.99 -14.48
CA SER A 258 -9.54 -21.94 -13.46
C SER A 258 -9.23 -22.88 -12.30
N TRP A 259 -9.48 -22.39 -11.09
CA TRP A 259 -9.55 -23.15 -9.85
C TRP A 259 -10.98 -23.04 -9.30
N ARG A 260 -11.29 -23.78 -8.24
CA ARG A 260 -12.65 -23.87 -7.69
C ARG A 260 -13.33 -22.52 -7.38
N TRP A 261 -12.56 -21.50 -6.96
CA TRP A 261 -13.09 -20.21 -6.51
C TRP A 261 -12.43 -19.02 -7.17
N ASP A 262 -11.69 -19.27 -8.25
CA ASP A 262 -10.74 -18.30 -8.74
C ASP A 262 -10.32 -18.60 -10.17
N THR A 263 -10.03 -17.58 -10.97
CA THR A 263 -9.58 -17.76 -12.34
C THR A 263 -8.52 -16.72 -12.68
N TRP A 264 -7.51 -17.17 -13.40
CA TRP A 264 -6.46 -16.36 -13.98
C TRP A 264 -6.66 -16.30 -15.49
N ALA A 265 -6.49 -15.11 -16.07
CA ALA A 265 -6.49 -14.89 -17.50
C ALA A 265 -5.40 -13.89 -17.87
N ALA A 266 -4.75 -14.12 -19.00
CA ALA A 266 -3.78 -13.20 -19.57
C ALA A 266 -3.81 -13.25 -21.08
N VAL A 267 -3.53 -12.11 -21.72
CA VAL A 267 -3.28 -12.04 -23.15
C VAL A 267 -1.77 -12.03 -23.40
N GLU A 268 -1.33 -12.94 -24.26
CA GLU A 268 0.01 -12.97 -24.82
C GLU A 268 0.03 -12.12 -26.09
N VAL A 269 0.92 -11.14 -26.14
CA VAL A 269 1.14 -10.25 -27.29
C VAL A 269 2.62 -10.18 -27.60
N VAL A 270 2.94 -9.86 -28.85
CA VAL A 270 4.32 -9.62 -29.29
C VAL A 270 4.47 -8.13 -29.57
N ASN A 271 5.61 -7.53 -29.19
CA ASN A 271 5.87 -6.13 -29.57
C ASN A 271 5.81 -5.96 -31.10
N GLY A 272 5.24 -4.85 -31.57
CA GLY A 272 5.17 -4.56 -33.01
C GLY A 272 6.51 -4.16 -33.61
N THR A 273 7.44 -3.67 -32.79
CA THR A 273 8.77 -3.19 -33.19
C THR A 273 9.83 -4.16 -32.69
N ALA A 274 10.77 -4.53 -33.56
CA ALA A 274 11.92 -5.32 -33.14
C ALA A 274 12.75 -4.55 -32.10
N GLU A 275 13.26 -5.27 -31.12
CA GLU A 275 14.25 -4.75 -30.17
C GLU A 275 15.56 -4.39 -30.91
N PRO A 276 16.49 -3.62 -30.30
CA PRO A 276 17.73 -3.21 -30.95
C PRO A 276 18.60 -4.38 -31.49
N ASP A 277 18.40 -5.59 -30.97
CA ASP A 277 19.05 -6.83 -31.39
C ASP A 277 18.29 -7.61 -32.48
N GLY A 278 17.17 -7.06 -32.98
CA GLY A 278 16.32 -7.68 -34.00
C GLY A 278 15.32 -8.70 -33.43
N THR A 279 15.30 -8.93 -32.12
CA THR A 279 14.38 -9.89 -31.50
C THR A 279 13.01 -9.27 -31.22
N TYR A 280 12.01 -10.15 -31.07
CA TYR A 280 10.67 -9.77 -30.65
C TYR A 280 10.40 -10.36 -29.27
N LYS A 281 9.82 -9.55 -28.38
CA LYS A 281 9.50 -9.93 -27.00
C LYS A 281 8.04 -10.27 -26.86
N HIS A 282 7.78 -11.41 -26.22
CA HIS A 282 6.45 -11.81 -25.79
C HIS A 282 6.13 -11.13 -24.46
N TYR A 283 4.99 -10.45 -24.41
CA TYR A 283 4.43 -9.84 -23.22
C TYR A 283 3.17 -10.58 -22.81
N PHE A 284 3.01 -10.80 -21.51
CA PHE A 284 1.84 -11.47 -20.94
C PHE A 284 1.13 -10.50 -20.00
N LEU A 285 0.00 -9.96 -20.44
CA LEU A 285 -0.75 -8.95 -19.71
C LEU A 285 -1.94 -9.61 -19.03
N GLN A 286 -2.00 -9.51 -17.70
CA GLN A 286 -3.14 -10.04 -16.95
C GLN A 286 -4.40 -9.21 -17.25
N VAL A 287 -5.48 -9.89 -17.64
CA VAL A 287 -6.75 -9.25 -18.04
C VAL A 287 -7.92 -9.84 -17.26
N PRO A 288 -9.08 -9.16 -17.21
CA PRO A 288 -10.27 -9.74 -16.61
C PRO A 288 -10.68 -11.06 -17.27
N VAL A 289 -11.27 -11.93 -16.46
CA VAL A 289 -11.60 -13.30 -16.88
C VAL A 289 -12.79 -13.36 -17.84
N THR A 290 -13.55 -12.26 -17.96
CA THR A 290 -14.73 -12.13 -18.82
C THR A 290 -14.39 -11.94 -20.28
N MET A 291 -13.14 -11.59 -20.62
CA MET A 291 -12.70 -11.41 -22.01
C MET A 291 -12.87 -12.69 -22.81
N THR A 292 -13.31 -12.53 -24.05
CA THR A 292 -13.63 -13.64 -24.95
C THR A 292 -12.70 -13.72 -26.16
N SER A 293 -12.03 -12.61 -26.52
CA SER A 293 -11.04 -12.56 -27.60
C SER A 293 -9.74 -11.87 -27.17
N PRO A 294 -8.59 -12.19 -27.80
CA PRO A 294 -7.34 -11.45 -27.60
C PRO A 294 -7.49 -9.97 -27.95
N ARG A 295 -8.13 -9.60 -29.07
CA ARG A 295 -8.41 -8.18 -29.39
C ARG A 295 -9.11 -7.43 -28.27
N GLU A 296 -10.16 -8.02 -27.69
CA GLU A 296 -10.88 -7.42 -26.56
C GLU A 296 -9.97 -7.24 -25.34
N ALA A 297 -9.15 -8.25 -25.05
CA ALA A 297 -8.18 -8.19 -23.97
C ALA A 297 -7.11 -7.11 -24.19
N VAL A 298 -6.56 -6.99 -25.40
CA VAL A 298 -5.58 -5.95 -25.74
C VAL A 298 -6.21 -4.57 -25.65
N ALA A 299 -7.39 -4.35 -26.25
CA ALA A 299 -8.10 -3.07 -26.17
C ALA A 299 -8.33 -2.63 -24.72
N TRP A 300 -8.71 -3.57 -23.84
CA TRP A 300 -8.87 -3.30 -22.41
C TRP A 300 -7.58 -2.81 -21.74
N THR A 301 -6.41 -3.34 -22.11
CA THR A 301 -5.12 -2.88 -21.55
C THR A 301 -4.80 -1.42 -21.88
N TYR A 302 -5.39 -0.89 -22.96
CA TYR A 302 -5.30 0.52 -23.35
C TYR A 302 -6.50 1.37 -22.86
N GLY A 303 -7.45 0.78 -22.12
CA GLY A 303 -8.67 1.46 -21.69
C GLY A 303 -9.66 1.76 -22.83
N MET A 304 -9.64 0.96 -23.90
CA MET A 304 -10.44 1.14 -25.12
C MET A 304 -11.45 0.01 -25.33
N THR A 305 -12.44 0.25 -26.19
CA THR A 305 -13.26 -0.82 -26.78
C THR A 305 -12.53 -1.50 -27.95
N PRO A 306 -12.92 -2.74 -28.34
CA PRO A 306 -12.31 -3.42 -29.48
C PRO A 306 -12.38 -2.63 -30.80
N ASP A 307 -13.51 -1.93 -31.03
CA ASP A 307 -13.71 -1.11 -32.23
C ASP A 307 -12.79 0.12 -32.24
N GLN A 308 -12.66 0.81 -31.10
CA GLN A 308 -11.74 1.93 -30.94
C GLN A 308 -10.30 1.51 -31.19
N TYR A 309 -9.89 0.37 -30.62
CA TYR A 309 -8.56 -0.17 -30.81
C TYR A 309 -8.27 -0.50 -32.28
N THR A 310 -9.25 -1.07 -33.00
CA THR A 310 -9.11 -1.40 -34.42
C THR A 310 -8.89 -0.15 -35.28
N ILE A 311 -9.54 0.97 -34.96
CA ILE A 311 -9.35 2.24 -35.65
C ILE A 311 -7.93 2.75 -35.42
N VAL A 312 -7.49 2.81 -34.15
CA VAL A 312 -6.16 3.30 -33.79
C VAL A 312 -5.05 2.46 -34.42
N LYS A 313 -5.18 1.13 -34.42
CA LYS A 313 -4.20 0.21 -35.03
C LYS A 313 -4.01 0.44 -36.54
N ARG A 314 -5.05 0.95 -37.23
CA ARG A 314 -5.02 1.23 -38.68
C ARG A 314 -4.50 2.63 -39.02
N THR A 315 -4.32 3.51 -38.02
CA THR A 315 -3.89 4.90 -38.22
C THR A 315 -2.41 5.03 -37.89
#